data_AF-A0A1F3DD65-F1
#
_entry.id   AF-A0A1F3DD65-F1
#
_cell.length_a   1.000
_cell.length_b   1.000
_cell.length_c   1.000
_cell.angle_alpha   90.00
_cell.angle_beta   90.00
_cell.angle_gamma   90.00
#
_symmetry.space_group_name_H-M   'P 1'
#
loop_
_entity.id
_entity.type
_entity.pdbx_description
1 polymer ?
#
loop_
_entity_poly.entity_id
_entity_poly.type
_entity_poly.pdbx_seq_one_letter_code
_entity_poly.pdbx_strand_id
1 'polypeptide(L)'
;MNIEYPKQYDTWINHEIIYCKNPVFVNIPENERLAVWKKIEDDYLQKYDTFIRIEFDWCSSGIWEPPFPGSVSSGPMWSVETFYSLPDSLIKRLEEWVDYNDNSLDDKNFDIVLSNNEGRNIAMEIRKYIPEKIYLEYWGFKEIIIQNGLVIELDIPDFLKKYIKTS
;
A
#
# COMPACT_ATOMS: atom_id res chain seq x y z
N MET A 1 29.98 17.08 -6.55
CA MET A 1 28.59 17.21 -6.10
C MET A 1 28.30 15.95 -5.31
N ASN A 2 28.16 16.03 -3.98
CA ASN A 2 27.64 14.90 -3.21
C ASN A 2 26.16 14.79 -3.58
N ILE A 3 25.79 13.69 -4.23
CA ILE A 3 24.38 13.38 -4.43
C ILE A 3 23.86 13.02 -3.04
N GLU A 4 23.11 13.93 -2.43
CA GLU A 4 22.31 13.61 -1.25
C GLU A 4 21.24 12.62 -1.74
N TYR A 5 21.44 11.34 -1.41
CA TYR A 5 20.41 10.34 -1.61
C TYR A 5 19.29 10.66 -0.63
N PRO A 6 18.03 10.76 -1.08
CA PRO A 6 16.88 10.83 -0.19
C PRO A 6 16.99 9.71 0.83
N LYS A 7 16.67 10.02 2.09
CA LYS A 7 16.51 8.97 3.10
C LYS A 7 15.59 7.90 2.49
N GLN A 8 15.95 6.63 2.64
CA GLN A 8 15.13 5.48 2.22
C GLN A 8 15.13 5.13 0.71
N TYR A 9 15.85 5.84 -0.16
CA TYR A 9 16.01 5.43 -1.58
C TYR A 9 16.57 4.00 -1.73
N ASP A 10 17.65 3.68 -1.02
CA ASP A 10 18.25 2.34 -1.05
C ASP A 10 17.30 1.26 -0.51
N THR A 11 16.45 1.62 0.46
CA THR A 11 15.40 0.74 0.97
C THR A 11 14.35 0.47 -0.09
N TRP A 12 13.92 1.50 -0.84
CA TRP A 12 12.98 1.37 -1.95
C TRP A 12 13.49 0.48 -3.08
N ILE A 13 14.75 0.68 -3.48
CA ILE A 13 15.39 -0.17 -4.49
C ILE A 13 15.42 -1.63 -4.03
N ASN A 14 15.90 -1.90 -2.81
CA ASN A 14 16.04 -3.25 -2.33
C ASN A 14 14.68 -3.93 -2.19
N HIS A 15 13.70 -3.29 -1.55
CA HIS A 15 12.41 -3.91 -1.30
C HIS A 15 11.61 -4.13 -2.59
N GLU A 16 11.29 -3.09 -3.35
CA GLU A 16 10.29 -3.28 -4.42
C GLU A 16 10.82 -3.48 -5.82
N ILE A 17 12.09 -3.18 -6.07
CA ILE A 17 12.69 -3.52 -7.35
C ILE A 17 13.38 -4.89 -7.26
N ILE A 18 14.12 -5.15 -6.18
CA ILE A 18 14.92 -6.37 -6.07
C ILE A 18 14.10 -7.51 -5.45
N TYR A 19 13.45 -7.32 -4.30
CA TYR A 19 12.75 -8.38 -3.57
C TYR A 19 11.31 -8.63 -4.06
N CYS A 20 10.40 -7.67 -3.92
CA CYS A 20 8.99 -7.83 -4.27
C CYS A 20 8.74 -7.80 -5.78
N LYS A 21 9.69 -7.25 -6.54
CA LYS A 21 9.56 -7.07 -8.00
C LYS A 21 8.23 -6.43 -8.39
N ASN A 22 7.83 -5.37 -7.70
CA ASN A 22 6.57 -4.71 -7.94
C ASN A 22 6.52 -4.24 -9.42
N PRO A 23 5.48 -4.64 -10.18
CA PRO A 23 5.36 -4.34 -11.61
C PRO A 23 5.42 -2.83 -11.93
N VAL A 24 5.06 -1.98 -10.97
CA VAL A 24 5.18 -0.52 -11.07
C VAL A 24 6.64 -0.06 -11.14
N PHE A 25 7.55 -0.73 -10.41
CA PHE A 25 8.91 -0.24 -10.18
C PHE A 25 10.01 -1.02 -10.91
N VAL A 26 9.82 -2.31 -11.15
CA VAL A 26 10.85 -3.18 -11.76
C VAL A 26 11.31 -2.73 -13.14
N ASN A 27 10.44 -2.03 -13.86
CA ASN A 27 10.71 -1.58 -15.23
C ASN A 27 11.30 -0.16 -15.28
N ILE A 28 11.50 0.50 -14.13
CA ILE A 28 12.15 1.82 -14.11
C ILE A 28 13.64 1.62 -14.42
N PRO A 29 14.17 2.25 -15.49
CA PRO A 29 15.59 2.21 -15.80
C PRO A 29 16.43 2.69 -14.62
N GLU A 30 17.54 2.02 -14.33
CA GLU A 30 18.36 2.29 -13.14
C GLU A 30 18.78 3.76 -13.02
N ASN A 31 19.11 4.39 -14.15
CA ASN A 31 19.47 5.80 -14.25
C ASN A 31 18.30 6.78 -14.00
N GLU A 32 17.05 6.32 -14.07
CA GLU A 32 15.84 7.13 -13.82
C GLU A 32 15.29 6.95 -12.41
N ARG A 33 15.63 5.86 -11.72
CA ARG A 33 15.04 5.46 -10.42
C ARG A 33 15.09 6.58 -9.38
N LEU A 34 16.22 7.25 -9.22
CA LEU A 34 16.36 8.36 -8.26
C LEU A 34 15.46 9.55 -8.61
N ALA A 35 15.36 9.90 -9.90
CA ALA A 35 14.51 11.00 -10.34
C ALA A 35 13.03 10.68 -10.19
N VAL A 36 12.64 9.43 -10.49
CA VAL A 36 11.27 8.95 -10.29
C VAL A 36 10.92 8.93 -8.80
N TRP A 37 11.83 8.46 -7.95
CA TRP A 37 11.61 8.45 -6.50
C TRP A 37 11.37 9.84 -5.94
N LYS A 38 12.23 10.82 -6.27
CA LYS A 38 12.02 12.22 -5.88
C LYS A 38 10.68 12.75 -6.34
N LYS A 39 10.27 12.42 -7.57
CA LYS A 39 8.95 12.82 -8.09
C LYS A 39 7.80 12.20 -7.30
N ILE A 40 7.94 10.96 -6.83
CA ILE A 40 6.93 10.32 -5.96
C ILE A 40 6.85 11.08 -4.63
N GLU A 41 7.97 11.32 -3.97
CA GLU A 41 7.99 12.03 -2.68
C GLU A 41 7.43 13.46 -2.83
N ASP A 42 8.01 14.23 -3.75
CA ASP A 42 7.72 15.65 -3.92
C ASP A 42 6.34 15.87 -4.54
N ASP A 43 5.93 15.15 -5.58
CA ASP A 43 4.69 15.50 -6.28
C ASP A 43 3.47 14.74 -5.77
N TYR A 44 3.68 13.58 -5.14
CA TYR A 44 2.58 12.67 -4.79
C TYR A 44 2.40 12.49 -3.28
N LEU A 45 3.47 12.24 -2.54
CA LEU A 45 3.38 11.84 -1.13
C LEU A 45 3.46 13.02 -0.14
N GLN A 46 4.10 14.14 -0.49
CA GLN A 46 4.35 15.26 0.44
C GLN A 46 3.10 15.87 1.11
N LYS A 47 1.91 15.62 0.56
CA LYS A 47 0.62 16.11 1.08
C LYS A 47 0.07 15.28 2.25
N TYR A 48 0.68 14.12 2.54
CA TYR A 48 0.22 13.21 3.59
C TYR A 48 1.13 13.25 4.80
N ASP A 49 0.52 13.14 5.98
CA ASP A 49 1.24 13.08 7.26
C ASP A 49 1.57 11.62 7.64
N THR A 50 0.85 10.64 7.08
CA THR A 50 0.95 9.21 7.42
C THR A 50 0.55 8.36 6.22
N PHE A 51 1.14 7.17 6.10
CA PHE A 51 0.90 6.25 4.99
C PHE A 51 0.42 4.90 5.50
N ILE A 52 -0.60 4.34 4.86
CA ILE A 52 -1.24 3.10 5.29
C ILE A 52 -1.54 2.23 4.10
N ARG A 53 -1.29 0.94 4.29
CA ARG A 53 -1.64 -0.13 3.39
C ARG A 53 -2.47 -1.15 4.15
N ILE A 54 -3.57 -1.57 3.53
CA ILE A 54 -4.27 -2.80 3.91
C ILE A 54 -3.65 -3.93 3.10
N GLU A 55 -3.02 -4.87 3.77
CA GLU A 55 -2.30 -5.98 3.14
C GLU A 55 -2.36 -7.19 4.06
N PHE A 56 -2.52 -8.37 3.47
CA PHE A 56 -2.35 -9.60 4.21
C PHE A 56 -0.85 -9.87 4.36
N ASP A 57 -0.41 -10.09 5.60
CA ASP A 57 0.88 -10.70 5.91
C ASP A 57 0.70 -11.58 7.16
N TRP A 58 1.53 -12.62 7.27
CA TRP A 58 1.29 -13.71 8.22
C TRP A 58 1.32 -13.23 9.66
N CYS A 59 0.34 -13.65 10.48
CA CYS A 59 0.26 -13.29 11.91
C CYS A 59 0.18 -11.77 12.17
N SER A 60 -0.57 -11.03 11.34
CA SER A 60 -0.67 -9.57 11.42
C SER A 60 -2.08 -9.03 11.66
N SER A 61 -2.18 -7.71 11.86
CA SER A 61 -3.46 -7.00 11.97
C SER A 61 -4.07 -6.62 10.62
N GLY A 62 -3.36 -6.86 9.52
CA GLY A 62 -3.76 -6.44 8.18
C GLY A 62 -3.62 -4.93 7.91
N ILE A 63 -3.13 -4.13 8.86
CA ILE A 63 -2.85 -2.69 8.70
C ILE A 63 -1.36 -2.43 8.84
N TRP A 64 -0.77 -1.89 7.79
CA TRP A 64 0.67 -1.70 7.67
C TRP A 64 0.97 -0.26 7.24
N GLU A 65 2.11 0.30 7.63
CA GLU A 65 2.66 1.35 6.77
C GLU A 65 3.08 0.70 5.44
N PRO A 66 2.87 1.33 4.29
CA PRO A 66 3.47 0.83 3.07
C PRO A 66 5.00 0.87 3.24
N PRO A 67 5.73 -0.05 2.60
CA PRO A 67 7.19 -0.02 2.55
C PRO A 67 7.74 1.29 1.96
N PHE A 68 6.88 2.16 1.41
CA PHE A 68 7.24 3.48 0.90
C PHE A 68 6.50 4.64 1.57
N PRO A 69 7.21 5.72 1.92
CA PRO A 69 8.67 5.88 1.82
C PRO A 69 9.45 5.18 2.94
N GLY A 70 8.83 4.29 3.74
CA GLY A 70 9.30 4.06 5.10
C GLY A 70 9.76 2.67 5.55
N SER A 71 9.60 1.56 4.82
CA SER A 71 9.87 0.25 5.42
C SER A 71 10.43 -0.83 4.49
N VAL A 72 11.27 -1.68 5.09
CA VAL A 72 12.12 -2.70 4.46
C VAL A 72 11.39 -4.03 4.25
N SER A 73 10.16 -4.21 4.75
CA SER A 73 9.47 -5.52 4.77
C SER A 73 7.98 -5.43 5.18
N SER A 74 7.18 -4.60 4.49
CA SER A 74 5.92 -4.05 5.04
C SER A 74 6.24 -3.13 6.23
N GLY A 75 5.57 -2.00 6.37
CA GLY A 75 5.73 -1.02 7.46
C GLY A 75 5.88 -1.56 8.88
N PRO A 76 6.10 -0.72 9.89
CA PRO A 76 5.53 -1.06 11.19
C PRO A 76 4.04 -1.39 11.02
N MET A 77 3.61 -2.46 11.69
CA MET A 77 2.21 -2.85 11.79
C MET A 77 1.49 -1.87 12.72
N TRP A 78 0.28 -1.47 12.36
CA TRP A 78 -0.60 -0.71 13.24
C TRP A 78 -1.52 -1.65 14.00
N SER A 79 -1.62 -1.49 15.33
CA SER A 79 -2.65 -2.19 16.11
C SER A 79 -4.02 -1.60 15.78
N VAL A 80 -4.98 -2.44 15.42
CA VAL A 80 -6.35 -2.01 15.10
C VAL A 80 -7.01 -1.29 16.26
N GLU A 81 -6.75 -1.73 17.51
CA GLU A 81 -7.27 -1.12 18.73
C GLU A 81 -6.77 0.33 18.94
N THR A 82 -5.59 0.63 18.41
CA THR A 82 -4.98 1.97 18.47
C THR A 82 -5.27 2.82 17.24
N PHE A 83 -5.80 2.20 16.19
CA PHE A 83 -5.90 2.79 14.88
C PHE A 83 -7.29 3.40 14.65
N TYR A 84 -7.38 4.72 14.84
CA TYR A 84 -8.53 5.58 14.52
C TYR A 84 -9.92 4.96 14.72
N SER A 85 -10.44 4.90 15.96
CA SER A 85 -11.86 4.63 16.32
C SER A 85 -12.72 3.93 15.25
N LEU A 86 -12.23 2.82 14.69
CA LEU A 86 -12.93 2.07 13.65
C LEU A 86 -14.13 1.37 14.29
N PRO A 87 -15.25 1.18 13.57
CA PRO A 87 -16.35 0.40 14.09
C PRO A 87 -15.91 -1.04 14.39
N ASP A 88 -16.30 -1.59 15.54
CA ASP A 88 -15.96 -2.97 15.94
C ASP A 88 -16.31 -4.01 14.87
N SER A 89 -17.39 -3.78 14.11
CA SER A 89 -17.78 -4.66 13.00
C SER A 89 -16.77 -4.67 11.85
N LEU A 90 -16.11 -3.53 11.59
CA LEU A 90 -15.08 -3.41 10.55
C LEU A 90 -13.75 -4.00 11.03
N ILE A 91 -13.42 -3.82 12.32
CA ILE A 91 -12.26 -4.45 12.95
C ILE A 91 -12.38 -5.97 12.86
N LYS A 92 -13.51 -6.52 13.31
CA LYS A 92 -13.80 -7.95 13.25
C LYS A 92 -13.74 -8.50 11.83
N ARG A 93 -14.25 -7.75 10.85
CA ARG A 93 -14.21 -8.13 9.43
C ARG A 93 -12.78 -8.16 8.88
N LEU A 94 -11.93 -7.22 9.30
CA LEU A 94 -10.51 -7.20 8.94
C LEU A 94 -9.78 -8.40 9.55
N GLU A 95 -9.99 -8.68 10.83
CA GLU A 95 -9.40 -9.84 11.52
C GLU A 95 -9.84 -11.16 10.88
N GLU A 96 -11.13 -11.32 10.59
CA GLU A 96 -11.66 -12.51 9.90
C GLU A 96 -11.06 -12.69 8.49
N TRP A 97 -10.83 -11.59 7.77
CA TRP A 97 -10.15 -11.64 6.48
C TRP A 97 -8.69 -12.06 6.63
N VAL A 98 -7.95 -11.52 7.60
CA VAL A 98 -6.55 -11.94 7.84
C VAL A 98 -6.50 -13.42 8.23
N ASP A 99 -7.33 -13.85 9.19
CA ASP A 99 -7.41 -15.24 9.63
C ASP A 99 -7.76 -16.18 8.47
N TYR A 100 -8.68 -15.78 7.60
CA TYR A 100 -9.02 -16.55 6.41
C TYR A 100 -7.82 -16.76 5.49
N ASN A 101 -7.02 -15.71 5.22
CA ASN A 101 -5.83 -15.81 4.40
C ASN A 101 -4.74 -16.65 5.08
N ASP A 102 -4.47 -16.42 6.36
CA ASP A 102 -3.46 -17.14 7.17
C ASP A 102 -3.70 -18.66 7.13
N ASN A 103 -4.96 -19.08 7.15
CA ASN A 103 -5.33 -20.50 7.18
C ASN A 103 -5.52 -21.14 5.79
N SER A 104 -5.58 -20.34 4.72
CA SER A 104 -6.04 -20.83 3.41
C SER A 104 -5.03 -20.66 2.28
N LEU A 105 -3.94 -19.91 2.43
CA LEU A 105 -3.02 -19.61 1.32
C LEU A 105 -2.39 -20.86 0.66
N ASP A 106 -2.19 -21.94 1.42
CA ASP A 106 -1.67 -23.21 0.90
C ASP A 106 -2.78 -24.15 0.38
N ASP A 107 -4.07 -23.76 0.51
CA ASP A 107 -5.20 -24.52 -0.01
C ASP A 107 -5.36 -24.29 -1.52
N LYS A 108 -5.46 -25.38 -2.28
CA LYS A 108 -5.69 -25.35 -3.73
C LYS A 108 -7.06 -24.78 -4.12
N ASN A 109 -8.01 -24.74 -3.19
CA ASN A 109 -9.34 -24.18 -3.39
C ASN A 109 -9.42 -22.71 -2.95
N PHE A 110 -8.32 -22.13 -2.48
CA PHE A 110 -8.29 -20.74 -2.07
C PHE A 110 -8.60 -19.81 -3.24
N ASP A 111 -9.66 -19.02 -3.09
CA ASP A 111 -10.05 -18.03 -4.08
C ASP A 111 -9.33 -16.71 -3.79
N ILE A 112 -8.14 -16.58 -4.37
CA ILE A 112 -7.32 -15.36 -4.31
C ILE A 112 -8.08 -14.12 -4.81
N VAL A 113 -8.98 -14.27 -5.79
CA VAL A 113 -9.74 -13.14 -6.35
C VAL A 113 -10.78 -12.68 -5.36
N LEU A 114 -11.48 -13.61 -4.72
CA LEU A 114 -12.44 -13.30 -3.67
C LEU A 114 -11.75 -12.63 -2.48
N SER A 115 -10.63 -13.18 -2.01
CA SER A 115 -9.86 -12.58 -0.91
C SER A 115 -9.37 -11.18 -1.25
N ASN A 116 -8.89 -10.97 -2.48
CA ASN A 116 -8.41 -9.65 -2.91
C ASN A 116 -9.53 -8.62 -3.00
N ASN A 117 -10.72 -9.03 -3.47
CA ASN A 117 -11.89 -8.16 -3.48
C ASN A 117 -12.31 -7.78 -2.06
N GLU A 118 -12.21 -8.71 -1.11
CA GLU A 118 -12.57 -8.45 0.28
C GLU A 118 -11.61 -7.48 0.96
N GLY A 119 -10.29 -7.69 0.84
CA GLY A 119 -9.28 -6.76 1.36
C GLY A 119 -9.44 -5.35 0.78
N ARG A 120 -9.72 -5.25 -0.52
CA ARG A 120 -10.02 -3.97 -1.18
C ARG A 120 -11.28 -3.31 -0.60
N ASN A 121 -12.36 -4.07 -0.38
CA ASN A 121 -13.60 -3.54 0.18
C ASN A 121 -13.39 -3.04 1.62
N ILE A 122 -12.61 -3.76 2.42
CA ILE A 122 -12.24 -3.35 3.79
C ILE A 122 -11.47 -2.02 3.74
N ALA A 123 -10.47 -1.89 2.86
CA ALA A 123 -9.72 -0.65 2.71
C ALA A 123 -10.62 0.53 2.29
N MET A 124 -11.53 0.31 1.34
CA MET A 124 -12.53 1.33 0.96
C MET A 124 -13.45 1.72 2.12
N GLU A 125 -13.78 0.79 3.02
CA GLU A 125 -14.60 1.10 4.19
C GLU A 125 -13.80 1.88 5.25
N ILE A 126 -12.56 1.47 5.53
CA ILE A 126 -11.64 2.16 6.44
C ILE A 126 -11.45 3.62 6.04
N ARG A 127 -11.35 3.92 4.74
CA ARG A 127 -11.21 5.29 4.22
C ARG A 127 -12.20 6.29 4.82
N LYS A 128 -13.42 5.84 5.13
CA LYS A 128 -14.51 6.69 5.67
C LYS A 128 -14.25 7.20 7.09
N TYR A 129 -13.34 6.55 7.82
CA TYR A 129 -13.10 6.79 9.23
C TYR A 129 -11.74 7.45 9.51
N ILE A 130 -10.82 7.41 8.54
CA ILE A 130 -9.48 7.98 8.69
C ILE A 130 -9.36 9.37 8.05
N PRO A 131 -8.56 10.30 8.62
CA PRO A 131 -8.36 11.66 8.09
C PRO A 131 -7.84 11.69 6.65
N GLU A 132 -8.29 12.65 5.83
CA GLU A 132 -7.85 12.81 4.42
C GLU A 132 -6.33 12.99 4.26
N LYS A 133 -5.66 13.49 5.31
CA LYS A 133 -4.19 13.62 5.37
C LYS A 133 -3.44 12.29 5.50
N ILE A 134 -4.14 11.17 5.59
CA ILE A 134 -3.56 9.84 5.58
C ILE A 134 -3.67 9.27 4.19
N TYR A 135 -2.55 8.86 3.63
CA TYR A 135 -2.53 8.05 2.42
C TYR A 135 -3.00 6.64 2.75
N LEU A 136 -3.94 6.11 1.96
CA LEU A 136 -4.44 4.75 2.12
C LEU A 136 -4.39 4.02 0.78
N GLU A 137 -3.83 2.81 0.79
CA GLU A 137 -3.84 1.91 -0.36
C GLU A 137 -4.20 0.48 0.03
N TYR A 138 -4.65 -0.30 -0.96
CA TYR A 138 -4.70 -1.77 -0.88
C TYR A 138 -3.74 -2.35 -1.92
N TRP A 139 -3.82 -1.84 -3.15
CA TRP A 139 -2.82 -2.06 -4.19
C TRP A 139 -1.81 -0.92 -4.21
N GLY A 140 -0.52 -1.26 -4.33
CA GLY A 140 0.57 -0.29 -4.38
C GLY A 140 0.31 0.85 -5.38
N PHE A 141 0.33 2.08 -4.89
CA PHE A 141 0.12 3.33 -5.63
C PHE A 141 -1.30 3.55 -6.18
N LYS A 142 -2.25 2.69 -5.85
CA LYS A 142 -3.68 2.92 -6.09
C LYS A 142 -4.31 3.49 -4.83
N GLU A 143 -4.23 4.80 -4.72
CA GLU A 143 -4.73 5.54 -3.55
C GLU A 143 -6.24 5.43 -3.42
N ILE A 144 -6.72 5.21 -2.21
CA ILE A 144 -8.14 5.24 -1.88
C ILE A 144 -8.47 6.60 -1.26
N ILE A 145 -9.36 7.34 -1.92
CA ILE A 145 -9.77 8.69 -1.53
C ILE A 145 -11.28 8.82 -1.38
N ILE A 146 -11.72 9.91 -0.76
CA ILE A 146 -13.11 10.39 -0.85
C ILE A 146 -13.14 11.50 -1.89
N GLN A 147 -13.88 11.28 -2.99
CA GLN A 147 -14.12 12.30 -4.00
C GLN A 147 -15.62 12.48 -4.19
N ASN A 148 -16.11 13.71 -4.05
CA ASN A 148 -17.54 14.03 -4.17
C ASN A 148 -18.45 13.18 -3.26
N GLY A 149 -17.97 12.85 -2.05
CA GLY A 149 -18.69 12.02 -1.08
C GLY A 149 -18.67 10.51 -1.38
N LEU A 150 -17.98 10.07 -2.43
CA LEU A 150 -17.80 8.66 -2.77
C LEU A 150 -16.38 8.20 -2.44
N VAL A 151 -16.25 7.01 -1.87
CA VAL A 151 -14.94 6.36 -1.75
C VAL A 151 -14.59 5.75 -3.10
N ILE A 152 -13.45 6.16 -3.64
CA ILE A 152 -12.92 5.64 -4.90
C ILE A 152 -11.48 5.21 -4.73
N GLU A 153 -11.07 4.24 -5.54
CA GLU A 153 -9.68 3.87 -5.72
C GLU A 153 -9.19 4.56 -7.00
N LEU A 154 -8.17 5.41 -6.86
CA LEU A 154 -7.50 6.03 -7.99
C LEU A 154 -6.64 5.00 -8.71
N ASP A 155 -6.54 5.19 -10.02
CA ASP A 155 -5.48 4.53 -10.76
C ASP A 155 -4.13 5.10 -10.34
N ILE A 156 -3.07 4.34 -10.58
CA ILE A 156 -1.70 4.77 -10.34
C ILE A 156 -1.38 6.14 -10.99
N PRO A 157 -0.43 6.92 -10.44
CA PRO A 157 -0.02 8.19 -11.03
C PRO A 157 0.43 8.07 -12.49
N ASP A 158 -0.04 8.99 -13.36
CA ASP A 158 0.25 8.94 -14.80
C ASP A 158 1.74 8.90 -15.14
N PHE A 159 2.59 9.56 -14.34
CA PHE A 159 4.03 9.55 -14.55
C PHE A 159 4.69 8.20 -14.26
N LEU A 160 4.02 7.31 -13.51
CA LEU A 160 4.44 5.93 -13.26
C LEU A 160 3.91 4.96 -14.32
N LYS A 161 2.78 5.27 -14.97
CA LYS A 161 2.16 4.40 -15.99
C LYS A 161 3.10 4.00 -17.12
N LYS A 162 3.99 4.90 -17.54
CA LYS A 162 4.96 4.63 -18.61
C LYS A 162 5.96 3.50 -18.29
N TYR A 163 6.09 3.13 -17.02
CA TYR A 163 6.94 2.03 -16.57
C TYR A 163 6.17 0.71 -16.43
N ILE A 164 4.85 0.71 -16.53
CA ILE A 164 4.08 -0.53 -16.39
C ILE A 164 3.92 -1.17 -17.76
N LYS A 165 4.45 -2.38 -17.88
CA LYS A 165 4.20 -3.23 -19.03
C LYS A 165 2.82 -3.86 -18.86
N THR A 166 1.86 -3.44 -19.67
CA THR A 166 0.66 -4.25 -19.92
C THR A 166 1.12 -5.48 -20.69
N SER A 167 1.00 -6.65 -20.07
CA SER A 167 1.19 -7.94 -20.75
C SER A 167 0.01 -8.23 -21.65
#